data_AF-A0A2A2EVW2-F1
#
_entry.id   AF-A0A2A2EVW2-F1
#
_cell.length_a   1.000
_cell.length_b   1.000
_cell.length_c   1.000
_cell.angle_alpha   90.00
_cell.angle_beta   90.00
_cell.angle_gamma   90.00
#
_symmetry.space_group_name_H-M   'P 1'
#
loop_
_entity.id
_entity.type
_entity.pdbx_description
1 polymer ?
#
loop_
_entity_poly.entity_id
_entity_poly.type
_entity_poly.pdbx_seq_one_letter_code
_entity_poly.pdbx_strand_id
1 'polypeptide(L)' 'MPLPLSLEACRALTQLARQLLGADQKQAQTHVMAQGQVFRVVVTLEPVPADQLQDVFKHYQ' A
#
# COMPACT_ATOMS: atom_id res chain seq x y z
N MET A 1 1.59 15.88 10.22
CA MET A 1 0.67 14.97 9.51
C MET A 1 1.40 14.41 8.30
N PRO A 2 1.30 13.10 8.01
CA PRO A 2 1.90 12.57 6.78
C PRO A 2 1.26 13.26 5.58
N LEU A 3 2.06 13.61 4.57
CA LEU A 3 1.50 14.15 3.34
C LEU A 3 0.62 13.05 2.70
N PRO A 4 -0.58 13.41 2.20
CA PRO A 4 -1.40 12.46 1.47
C PRO A 4 -0.64 11.96 0.24
N LEU A 5 -0.69 10.65 0.01
CA LEU A 5 -0.15 10.03 -1.20
C LEU A 5 -0.81 10.67 -2.44
N SER A 6 -0.05 10.85 -3.52
CA SER A 6 -0.63 11.28 -4.80
C SER A 6 -1.60 10.21 -5.32
N LEU A 7 -2.54 10.62 -6.17
CA LEU A 7 -3.47 9.68 -6.83
C LEU A 7 -2.72 8.59 -7.62
N GLU A 8 -1.59 8.95 -8.23
CA GLU A 8 -0.73 8.03 -8.98
C GLU A 8 -0.09 7.00 -8.04
N ALA A 9 0.40 7.42 -6.88
CA ALA A 9 0.92 6.51 -5.86
C ALA A 9 -0.17 5.57 -5.33
N CYS A 10 -1.37 6.09 -5.05
CA CYS A 10 -2.52 5.28 -4.65
C CYS A 10 -2.90 4.24 -5.73
N ARG A 11 -2.91 4.64 -7.00
CA ARG A 11 -3.18 3.73 -8.13
C ARG A 11 -2.10 2.66 -8.25
N ALA A 12 -0.83 3.02 -8.16
CA ALA A 12 0.28 2.07 -8.22
C ALA A 12 0.23 1.06 -7.07
N LEU A 13 -0.03 1.51 -5.84
CA LEU A 13 -0.21 0.64 -4.67
C LEU A 13 -1.42 -0.30 -4.86
N THR A 14 -2.52 0.20 -5.40
CA THR A 14 -3.71 -0.62 -5.70
C THR A 14 -3.41 -1.71 -6.73
N GLN A 15 -2.63 -1.39 -7.77
CA GLN A 15 -2.22 -2.37 -8.78
C GLN A 15 -1.29 -3.43 -8.19
N LEU A 16 -0.28 -3.01 -7.43
CA LEU A 16 0.62 -3.92 -6.73
C LEU A 16 -0.14 -4.83 -5.78
N ALA A 17 -1.09 -4.29 -5.01
CA ALA A 17 -1.89 -5.07 -4.09
C ALA A 17 -2.71 -6.15 -4.80
N ARG A 18 -3.31 -5.84 -5.96
CA ARG A 18 -4.03 -6.84 -6.77
C ARG A 18 -3.10 -7.94 -7.28
N GLN A 19 -1.89 -7.59 -7.71
CA GLN A 19 -0.90 -8.56 -8.19
C GLN A 19 -0.49 -9.52 -7.07
N LEU A 20 -0.22 -8.98 -5.88
CA LEU A 20 0.13 -9.76 -4.69
C LEU A 20 -1.00 -10.72 -4.30
N LEU A 21 -2.23 -10.23 -4.22
CA LEU A 21 -3.41 -11.07 -3.95
C LEU A 21 -3.62 -12.15 -5.02
N GLY A 22 -3.45 -11.81 -6.30
CA GLY A 22 -3.57 -12.77 -7.40
C GLY A 22 -2.47 -13.84 -7.40
N ALA A 23 -1.32 -13.56 -6.80
CA ALA A 23 -0.20 -14.49 -6.67
C ALA A 23 -0.17 -15.23 -5.33
N ASP A 24 -1.18 -15.06 -4.47
CA ASP A 24 -1.22 -15.54 -3.08
C ASP A 24 0.03 -15.12 -2.27
N GLN A 25 0.56 -13.93 -2.58
CA GLN A 25 1.69 -13.33 -1.88
C GLN A 25 1.21 -12.20 -0.97
N LYS A 26 1.77 -12.13 0.24
CA LYS A 26 1.49 -11.05 1.20
C LYS A 26 2.55 -9.96 1.21
N GLN A 27 3.63 -10.12 0.45
CA GLN A 27 4.76 -9.21 0.49
C GLN A 27 5.40 -9.05 -0.87
N ALA A 28 5.72 -7.81 -1.24
CA ALA A 28 6.58 -7.48 -2.37
C ALA A 28 7.84 -6.76 -1.88
N GLN A 29 8.99 -7.11 -2.46
CA GLN A 29 10.21 -6.30 -2.38
C GLN A 29 10.32 -5.49 -3.66
N THR A 30 10.40 -4.16 -3.54
CA THR A 30 10.48 -3.25 -4.68
C THR A 30 11.53 -2.17 -4.44
N HIS A 31 11.78 -1.35 -5.46
CA HIS A 31 12.65 -0.20 -5.39
C HIS A 31 11.87 1.06 -5.76
N VAL A 32 12.10 2.15 -5.04
CA VAL A 32 11.51 3.46 -5.34
C VAL A 32 12.62 4.49 -5.47
N MET A 33 12.43 5.46 -6.37
CA MET A 33 13.34 6.60 -6.50
C MET A 33 12.72 7.82 -5.84
N ALA A 34 13.42 8.41 -4.87
CA ALA A 34 13.00 9.63 -4.19
C ALA A 34 14.23 10.50 -3.93
N GLN A 35 14.11 11.82 -4.14
CA GLN A 35 15.20 12.78 -3.89
C GLN A 35 16.53 12.40 -4.58
N GLY A 36 16.46 11.82 -5.79
CA GLY A 36 17.64 11.38 -6.55
C GLY A 36 18.31 10.10 -6.03
N GLN A 37 17.71 9.40 -5.06
CA GLN A 37 18.25 8.17 -4.49
C GLN A 37 17.28 7.01 -4.69
N VAL A 38 17.82 5.80 -4.80
CA VAL A 38 17.04 4.55 -4.92
C VAL A 38 16.97 3.89 -3.55
N PHE A 39 15.76 3.62 -3.07
CA PHE A 39 15.49 2.93 -1.81
C PHE A 39 14.93 1.54 -2.08
N ARG A 40 15.36 0.55 -1.30
CA ARG A 40 14.69 -0.75 -1.23
C ARG A 40 13.52 -0.64 -0.27
N VAL A 41 12.35 -1.09 -0.71
CA VAL A 41 11.10 -1.00 0.05
C VAL A 41 10.45 -2.37 0.10
N VAL A 42 9.84 -2.66 1.25
CA VAL A 42 8.98 -3.82 1.44
C VAL A 42 7.55 -3.30 1.55
N VAL A 43 6.66 -3.86 0.73
CA VAL A 43 5.21 -3.63 0.83
C VAL A 43 4.57 -4.90 1.34
N THR A 44 3.86 -4.81 2.46
CA THR A 44 3.14 -5.93 3.07
C THR A 44 1.63 -5.69 2.97
N LEU A 45 0.91 -6.74 2.62
CA LEU A 45 -0.55 -6.80 2.58
C LEU A 45 -1.02 -7.52 3.85
N GLU A 46 -1.57 -6.74 4.78
CA GLU A 46 -2.14 -7.27 6.01
C GLU A 46 -3.67 -7.15 5.95
N PRO A 47 -4.42 -8.23 6.21
CA PRO A 47 -5.86 -8.17 6.27
C PRO A 47 -6.27 -7.32 7.46
N VAL A 48 -7.23 -6.41 7.24
CA VAL A 48 -7.82 -5.63 8.32
C VAL A 48 -8.69 -6.57 9.17
N PRO A 49 -8.48 -6.63 10.49
CA PRO A 49 -9.34 -7.38 11.40
C PRO A 49 -10.80 -6.90 11.34
N ALA A 50 -11.75 -7.84 11.46
CA ALA A 50 -13.18 -7.54 11.27
C ALA A 50 -13.72 -6.48 12.26
N ASP A 51 -13.19 -6.48 13.48
CA ASP A 51 -13.49 -5.52 14.54
C ASP A 51 -13.01 -4.09 14.23
N GLN A 52 -12.02 -3.95 13.33
CA GLN A 52 -11.43 -2.66 12.95
C GLN A 52 -12.03 -2.06 11.67
N LEU A 53 -12.88 -2.81 10.96
CA LEU A 53 -13.44 -2.37 9.67
C LEU A 53 -14.23 -1.06 9.77
N GLN A 54 -15.00 -0.86 10.84
CA GLN A 54 -15.75 0.39 11.03
C GLN A 54 -14.84 1.62 11.12
N ASP A 55 -13.70 1.50 11.81
CA ASP A 55 -12.78 2.61 11.99
C ASP A 55 -11.99 2.91 10.71
N VAL A 56 -11.72 1.89 9.90
CA VAL A 56 -11.16 2.05 8.56
C VAL A 56 -12.13 2.79 7.64
N PHE A 57 -13.43 2.44 7.64
CA PHE A 57 -14.41 3.13 6.79
C PHE A 57 -14.59 4.61 7.16
N LYS A 58 -14.55 4.95 8.45
CA LYS A 58 -14.62 6.35 8.91
C LYS A 58 -13.45 7.21 8.42
N HIS A 59 -12.28 6.64 8.16
CA HIS A 59 -11.12 7.37 7.65
C HIS A 59 -11.24 7.80 6.17
N TYR A 60 -12.23 7.27 5.45
CA TYR A 60 -12.46 7.60 4.03
C TYR A 60 -13.72 8.47 3.82
N GLN A 61 -14.37 8.92 4.90
CA GLN A 61 -15.47 9.89 4.86
C GLN A 61 -14.95 11.32 5.00
#